data_AF-A0A3D2N1G6-F1
#
_entry.id   AF-A0A3D2N1G6-F1
#
_cell.length_a   1.000
_cell.length_b   1.000
_cell.length_c   1.000
_cell.angle_alpha   90.00
_cell.angle_beta   90.00
_cell.angle_gamma   90.00
#
_symmetry.space_group_name_H-M   'P 1'
#
loop_
_entity.id
_entity.type
_entity.pdbx_description
1 polymer ?
#
loop_
_entity_poly.entity_id
_entity_poly.type
_entity_poly.pdbx_seq_one_letter_code
_entity_poly.pdbx_strand_id
1 'polypeptide(L)' 'NAAENSRREAVVFISGSEGKTVVTEVNAAAGAEVKLVQVYENSGAANSSVNAEIAENAALELIQLYIGG' A
#
# COMPACT_ATOMS: atom_id res chain seq x y z
N ASN A 1 -16.18 -19.41 16.18
CA ASN A 1 -15.95 -19.22 14.72
C ASN A 1 -14.79 -18.28 14.56
N ALA A 2 -13.57 -18.84 14.47
CA ALA A 2 -12.34 -18.08 14.26
C ALA A 2 -12.34 -17.61 12.81
N ALA A 3 -12.53 -16.31 12.59
CA ALA A 3 -12.25 -15.72 11.30
C ALA A 3 -10.75 -15.90 11.07
N GLU A 4 -10.41 -16.65 10.02
CA GLU A 4 -9.04 -16.88 9.56
C GLU A 4 -8.28 -15.56 9.55
N ASN A 5 -7.21 -15.50 10.33
CA ASN A 5 -6.20 -14.46 10.28
C ASN A 5 -5.62 -14.47 8.86
N SER A 6 -6.26 -13.72 7.96
CA SER A 6 -6.04 -13.79 6.52
C SER A 6 -4.99 -12.76 6.18
N ARG A 7 -3.73 -13.20 6.22
CA ARG A 7 -2.60 -12.39 5.76
C ARG A 7 -2.77 -12.06 4.27
N ARG A 8 -2.75 -10.77 3.92
CA ARG A 8 -2.81 -10.29 2.54
C ARG A 8 -1.55 -9.50 2.20
N GLU A 9 -0.88 -9.89 1.12
CA GLU A 9 0.31 -9.21 0.62
C GLU A 9 0.01 -8.66 -0.78
N ALA A 10 0.35 -7.38 -0.99
CA ALA A 10 0.22 -6.71 -2.28
C ALA A 10 1.49 -5.94 -2.62
N VAL A 11 2.00 -6.15 -3.83
CA VAL A 11 3.10 -5.35 -4.39
C VAL A 11 2.53 -4.54 -5.56
N VAL A 12 2.65 -3.22 -5.46
CA VAL A 12 2.14 -2.26 -6.45
C VAL A 12 3.33 -1.54 -7.08
N PHE A 13 3.50 -1.73 -8.38
CA PHE A 13 4.48 -0.97 -9.17
C PHE A 13 3.85 0.32 -9.64
N ILE A 14 4.50 1.43 -9.32
CA ILE A 14 4.10 2.78 -9.65
C ILE A 14 5.16 3.35 -10.58
N SER A 15 4.84 3.39 -11.87
CA SER A 15 5.59 4.20 -12.82
C SER A 15 5.08 5.65 -12.75
N GLY A 16 5.96 6.57 -12.33
CA GLY A 16 5.64 7.99 -12.25
C GLY A 16 6.20 8.73 -13.44
N SER A 17 5.30 9.12 -14.34
CA SER A 17 5.51 10.30 -15.18
C SER A 17 5.23 11.56 -14.36
N GLU A 18 5.89 12.66 -14.67
CA GLU A 18 5.67 13.96 -14.02
C GLU A 18 4.18 14.31 -13.95
N GLY A 19 3.70 14.72 -12.77
CA GLY A 19 2.32 15.14 -12.55
C GLY A 19 1.31 14.01 -12.30
N LYS A 20 1.74 12.75 -12.23
CA LYS A 20 0.86 11.62 -11.88
C LYS A 20 0.53 11.62 -10.39
N THR A 21 -0.75 11.42 -10.06
CA THR A 21 -1.22 11.16 -8.69
C THR A 21 -1.64 9.71 -8.56
N VAL A 22 -1.12 9.01 -7.55
CA VAL A 22 -1.51 7.63 -7.23
C VAL A 22 -2.17 7.58 -5.86
N VAL A 23 -3.43 7.13 -5.82
CA VAL A 23 -4.17 6.88 -4.58
C VAL A 23 -4.32 5.37 -4.42
N THR A 24 -3.89 4.84 -3.28
CA THR A 24 -4.07 3.43 -2.92
C THR A 24 -5.01 3.31 -1.73
N GLU A 25 -6.07 2.53 -1.89
CA GLU A 25 -7.05 2.24 -0.84
C GLU A 25 -6.72 0.87 -0.20
N VAL A 26 -6.59 0.83 1.11
CA VAL A 26 -6.32 -0.40 1.87
C VAL A 26 -7.41 -0.60 2.92
N ASN A 27 -8.14 -1.70 2.80
CA ASN A 27 -9.16 -2.09 3.78
C ASN A 27 -8.72 -3.37 4.48
N ALA A 28 -8.40 -3.27 5.78
CA ALA A 28 -8.02 -4.41 6.61
C ALA A 28 -9.15 -4.75 7.59
N ALA A 29 -9.73 -5.95 7.42
CA ALA A 29 -10.74 -6.48 8.32
C ALA A 29 -10.15 -6.81 9.70
N ALA A 30 -11.00 -7.00 10.71
CA ALA A 30 -10.55 -7.23 12.08
C ALA A 30 -9.62 -8.45 12.18
N GLY A 31 -8.48 -8.28 12.86
CA GLY A 31 -7.46 -9.32 12.99
C GLY A 31 -6.63 -9.60 11.72
N ALA A 32 -6.80 -8.84 10.63
CA ALA A 32 -6.05 -9.07 9.40
C ALA A 32 -4.64 -8.47 9.45
N GLU A 33 -3.69 -9.16 8.83
CA GLU A 33 -2.34 -8.65 8.59
C GLU A 33 -2.17 -8.30 7.11
N VAL A 34 -1.96 -7.01 6.81
CA VAL A 34 -1.78 -6.52 5.45
C VAL A 34 -0.35 -6.01 5.25
N LYS A 35 0.30 -6.44 4.18
CA LYS A 35 1.57 -5.88 3.73
C LYS A 35 1.40 -5.24 2.35
N LEU A 36 1.64 -3.94 2.27
CA LEU A 36 1.61 -3.18 1.03
C LEU A 36 3.03 -2.71 0.69
N VAL A 37 3.56 -3.16 -0.44
CA VAL A 37 4.84 -2.68 -0.99
C VAL A 37 4.56 -1.83 -2.22
N GLN A 38 4.89 -0.55 -2.17
CA GLN A 38 4.82 0.36 -3.32
C GLN A 38 6.22 0.61 -3.86
N VAL A 39 6.43 0.32 -5.14
CA VAL A 39 7.70 0.56 -5.82
C VAL A 39 7.52 1.71 -6.80
N TYR A 40 8.15 2.83 -6.53
CA TYR A 40 8.16 4.03 -7.36
C TYR A 40 9.36 3.99 -8.29
N GLU A 41 9.10 3.82 -9.58
CA GLU A 41 10.08 3.98 -10.65
C GLU A 41 9.73 5.26 -11.40
N ASN A 42 10.29 6.39 -10.95
CA ASN A 42 9.89 7.71 -11.41
C ASN A 42 11.06 8.44 -12.08
N SER A 43 10.80 9.05 -13.23
CA SER A 43 11.74 9.99 -13.87
C SER A 43 11.39 11.46 -13.60
N GLY A 44 10.47 11.73 -12.67
CA GLY A 44 9.95 13.07 -12.35
C GLY A 44 9.06 13.09 -11.10
N ALA A 45 8.63 14.28 -10.69
CA ALA A 45 7.83 14.46 -9.48
C ALA A 45 6.43 13.81 -9.62
N ALA A 46 6.08 12.95 -8.67
CA ALA A 46 4.77 12.32 -8.56
C ALA A 46 4.22 12.48 -7.15
N ASN A 47 2.90 12.60 -7.03
CA ASN A 47 2.20 12.63 -5.76
C ASN A 47 1.60 11.26 -5.47
N SER A 48 1.71 10.78 -4.23
CA SER A 48 0.99 9.57 -3.83
C SER A 48 0.34 9.73 -2.46
N SER A 49 -0.84 9.11 -2.33
CA SER A 49 -1.59 8.99 -1.09
C SER A 49 -1.95 7.53 -0.84
N VAL A 50 -1.90 7.12 0.42
CA VAL A 50 -2.44 5.84 0.89
C VAL A 50 -3.55 6.15 1.89
N ASN A 51 -4.75 5.71 1.57
CA ASN A 51 -5.91 5.77 2.44
C ASN A 51 -6.13 4.37 3.01
N ALA A 52 -6.09 4.23 4.33
CA ALA A 52 -6.17 2.93 4.98
C ALA A 52 -7.28 2.91 6.04
N GLU A 53 -8.24 2.01 5.86
CA GLU A 53 -9.25 1.66 6.87
C GLU A 53 -8.81 0.37 7.57
N ILE A 54 -8.39 0.49 8.83
CA ILE A 54 -7.83 -0.62 9.62
C ILE A 54 -8.78 -0.90 10.78
N ALA A 55 -9.42 -2.08 10.76
CA ALA A 55 -10.34 -2.52 11.81
C ALA A 55 -9.60 -3.00 13.08
N GLU A 56 -10.36 -3.35 14.11
CA GLU A 56 -9.83 -3.78 15.41
C GLU A 56 -8.83 -4.95 15.27
N ASN A 57 -7.70 -4.87 15.96
CA ASN A 57 -6.64 -5.89 15.98
C ASN A 57 -6.04 -6.21 14.59
N ALA A 58 -6.28 -5.38 13.57
CA ALA A 58 -5.63 -5.49 12.28
C ALA A 58 -4.28 -4.75 12.26
N ALA A 59 -3.39 -5.16 11.37
CA ALA A 59 -2.08 -4.57 11.18
C ALA A 59 -1.84 -4.25 9.69
N LEU A 60 -1.22 -3.10 9.42
CA LEU A 60 -0.74 -2.72 8.09
C LEU A 60 0.75 -2.43 8.16
N GLU A 61 1.53 -3.16 7.36
CA GLU A 61 2.92 -2.86 7.04
C GLU A 61 2.97 -2.19 5.67
N LEU A 62 3.38 -0.91 5.63
CA LEU A 62 3.61 -0.16 4.40
C LEU A 62 5.11 -0.04 4.13
N ILE A 63 5.55 -0.48 2.96
CA ILE A 63 6.92 -0.31 2.48
C ILE A 63 6.88 0.50 1.18
N GLN A 64 7.62 1.60 1.13
CA GLN A 64 7.75 2.42 -0.07
C GLN A 64 9.21 2.41 -0.53
N LEU A 65 9.42 1.95 -1.76
CA LEU A 65 10.73 1.84 -2.40
C LEU A 65 10.79 2.85 -3.54
N TYR A 66 11.79 3.71 -3.54
CA TYR A 66 12.01 4.70 -4.60
C TYR A 66 13.24 4.29 -5.40
N ILE A 67 13.05 3.99 -6.68
CA ILE A 67 14.06 3.51 -7.61
C ILE A 67 14.16 4.56 -8.73
N GLY A 68 15.20 5.38 -8.69
CA GLY A 68 15.45 6.43 -9.69
C GLY A 68 15.36 7.84 -9.10
N GLY A 69 16.38 8.64 -9.42
CA GLY A 69 16.57 10.06 -9.12
C GLY A 69 17.61 10.64 -10.06
#